data_AF-A0A317XFL1-F1
#
_entry.id   AF-A0A317XFL1-F1
#
_cell.length_a   1.000
_cell.length_b   1.000
_cell.length_c   1.000
_cell.angle_alpha   90.00
_cell.angle_beta   90.00
_cell.angle_gamma   90.00
#
_symmetry.space_group_name_H-M   'P 1'
#
loop_
_entity.id
_entity.type
_entity.pdbx_description
1 polymer ?
#
loop_
_entity_poly.entity_id
_entity_poly.type
_entity_poly.pdbx_seq_one_letter_code
_entity_poly.pdbx_strand_id
1 'polypeptide(L)'
;MGISRDSRHKRSATGAKRATYRKKRAFEKGRQPSNTRIGAKRIHLVRTRGGNQKFRALRLESGNFSWGSEGVSRKTRVIVVAYHPSNNELVRTNTLTKSAVVQIDAAPFRQWYEAHYGQPIGRRRQQKTETTEEKKSNSVVKKQAARFADHGKVESAVERQFESGRLYAVVSSRPGQSGRVDGYILEGEELAFYQRAIRNSNAYRDPLPPSDILIHAGDLTKVGYRHEHLTILQTLLSHPAPLKLIIPGNHDITLDEPYYTRIGHYRHKYRTDHTAPSATSGSENVSAGKAQPGRVESPAEIKELYTGAGAREKGIRYLEEGMHRFVLRGGRVLRVYASPYTPEFCEWAFGYERGEDRFNSPGVGPVNPVPDYPGVDIMVTHGPPYGILDQVVPGHVSVGCEHLYRAVKRARPRLHVFGHIHEGHGAVRKEWSSGNESMIQCDKEEMLEERCAHVDVSEEGGNPLRPGAETLFVNASVVTVQYHAINAPWLVELDLPVVEQAQEEE
;
A
#
# COMPACT_ATOMS: atom_id res chain seq x y z
N MET A 1 -38.29 -15.19 -24.82
CA MET A 1 -38.28 -15.47 -23.36
C MET A 1 -36.84 -15.39 -22.85
N GLY A 2 -36.60 -14.77 -21.69
CA GLY A 2 -35.25 -14.45 -21.20
C GLY A 2 -34.73 -15.38 -20.10
N ILE A 3 -34.07 -14.76 -19.12
CA ILE A 3 -33.53 -15.39 -17.90
C ILE A 3 -34.64 -16.14 -17.17
N SER A 4 -34.35 -17.35 -16.67
CA SER A 4 -35.29 -18.19 -15.92
C SER A 4 -34.78 -18.40 -14.50
N ARG A 5 -35.69 -18.34 -13.52
CA ARG A 5 -35.41 -18.61 -12.10
C ARG A 5 -35.79 -20.04 -11.70
N ASP A 6 -36.09 -20.91 -12.65
CA ASP A 6 -36.43 -22.30 -12.35
C ASP A 6 -35.19 -23.11 -11.94
N SER A 7 -35.40 -24.17 -11.17
CA SER A 7 -34.34 -25.09 -10.74
C SER A 7 -34.19 -26.31 -11.66
N ARG A 8 -35.05 -26.45 -12.68
CA ARG A 8 -35.12 -27.65 -13.53
C ARG A 8 -33.98 -27.74 -14.52
N HIS A 9 -33.44 -26.61 -14.96
CA HIS A 9 -32.25 -26.59 -15.82
C HIS A 9 -30.97 -26.98 -15.05
N LYS A 10 -31.00 -26.92 -13.71
CA LYS A 10 -29.88 -27.34 -12.86
C LYS A 10 -29.92 -28.86 -12.67
N ARG A 11 -28.74 -29.44 -12.43
CA ARG A 11 -28.62 -30.86 -12.03
C ARG A 11 -29.36 -31.12 -10.72
N SER A 12 -29.77 -32.36 -10.53
CA SER A 12 -30.27 -32.82 -9.24
C SER A 12 -29.13 -32.94 -8.22
N ALA A 13 -29.48 -33.13 -6.94
CA ALA A 13 -28.50 -33.31 -5.87
C ALA A 13 -27.57 -34.52 -6.10
N THR A 14 -28.05 -35.56 -6.79
CA THR A 14 -27.24 -36.74 -7.16
C THR A 14 -26.32 -36.49 -8.35
N GLY A 15 -26.30 -35.28 -8.93
CA GLY A 15 -25.56 -34.94 -10.14
C GLY A 15 -26.29 -35.33 -11.44
N ALA A 16 -27.41 -36.05 -11.38
CA ALA A 16 -28.15 -36.46 -12.57
C ALA A 16 -28.70 -35.25 -13.35
N LYS A 17 -28.57 -35.30 -14.68
CA LYS A 17 -29.13 -34.32 -15.61
C LYS A 17 -30.65 -34.52 -15.70
N ARG A 18 -31.41 -33.47 -15.44
CA ARG A 18 -32.89 -33.53 -15.48
C ARG A 18 -33.40 -33.37 -16.90
N ALA A 19 -34.41 -34.17 -17.27
CA ALA A 19 -35.08 -34.06 -18.56
C ALA A 19 -35.97 -32.80 -18.62
N THR A 20 -36.12 -32.23 -19.81
CA THR A 20 -36.96 -31.05 -20.04
C THR A 20 -38.42 -31.49 -20.23
N TYR A 21 -39.24 -31.38 -19.18
CA TYR A 21 -40.66 -31.77 -19.25
C TYR A 21 -41.62 -30.61 -19.60
N ARG A 22 -41.18 -29.35 -19.48
CA ARG A 22 -41.99 -28.18 -19.84
C ARG A 22 -41.14 -27.01 -20.34
N LYS A 23 -41.73 -26.17 -21.20
CA LYS A 23 -41.14 -24.90 -21.63
C LYS A 23 -41.10 -23.88 -20.46
N LYS A 24 -40.23 -22.88 -20.55
CA LYS A 24 -40.12 -21.79 -19.55
C LYS A 24 -41.48 -21.10 -19.34
N ARG A 25 -41.79 -20.69 -18.11
CA ARG A 25 -43.07 -20.03 -17.78
C ARG A 25 -42.84 -18.58 -17.36
N ALA A 26 -43.79 -17.70 -17.70
CA ALA A 26 -43.68 -16.27 -17.43
C ALA A 26 -43.58 -15.93 -15.93
N PHE A 27 -44.16 -16.75 -15.04
CA PHE A 27 -44.07 -16.56 -13.60
C PHE A 27 -42.70 -16.93 -13.01
N GLU A 28 -41.86 -17.66 -13.75
CA GLU A 28 -40.47 -18.00 -13.38
C GLU A 28 -39.46 -17.04 -14.03
N LYS A 29 -39.90 -15.95 -14.68
CA LYS A 29 -38.98 -15.05 -15.39
C LYS A 29 -38.03 -14.31 -14.45
N GLY A 30 -36.77 -14.23 -14.84
CA GLY A 30 -35.79 -13.28 -14.32
C GLY A 30 -35.72 -12.03 -15.19
N ARG A 31 -35.06 -10.99 -14.69
CA ARG A 31 -34.69 -9.78 -15.45
C ARG A 31 -33.22 -9.46 -15.14
N GLN A 32 -32.54 -8.78 -16.05
CA GLN A 32 -31.18 -8.29 -15.84
C GLN A 32 -31.09 -7.40 -14.57
N PRO A 33 -29.92 -7.33 -13.92
CA PRO A 33 -29.69 -6.44 -12.77
C PRO A 33 -29.78 -4.96 -13.19
N SER A 34 -29.87 -4.06 -12.21
CA SER A 34 -29.89 -2.62 -12.46
C SER A 34 -28.50 -2.00 -12.57
N ASN A 35 -27.51 -2.56 -11.86
CA ASN A 35 -26.15 -2.03 -11.72
C ASN A 35 -26.15 -0.51 -11.48
N THR A 36 -26.96 -0.10 -10.49
CA THR A 36 -27.23 1.31 -10.19
C THR A 36 -25.93 2.03 -9.86
N ARG A 37 -25.63 3.14 -10.54
CA ARG A 37 -24.41 3.94 -10.35
C ARG A 37 -24.69 5.22 -9.55
N ILE A 38 -23.63 5.82 -9.03
CA ILE A 38 -23.69 7.18 -8.51
C ILE A 38 -23.83 8.15 -9.69
N GLY A 39 -24.76 9.11 -9.61
CA GLY A 39 -24.94 10.17 -10.59
C GLY A 39 -26.38 10.68 -10.69
N ALA A 40 -26.61 11.61 -11.64
CA ALA A 40 -27.90 12.27 -11.81
C ALA A 40 -29.07 11.28 -11.85
N LYS A 41 -30.10 11.54 -11.03
CA LYS A 41 -31.20 10.60 -10.75
C LYS A 41 -31.87 10.10 -12.03
N ARG A 42 -31.77 8.79 -12.29
CA ARG A 42 -32.43 8.11 -13.40
C ARG A 42 -33.06 6.81 -12.92
N ILE A 43 -34.39 6.72 -12.98
CA ILE A 43 -35.16 5.57 -12.49
C ILE A 43 -36.14 5.15 -13.58
N HIS A 44 -36.14 3.86 -13.92
CA HIS A 44 -37.08 3.28 -14.89
C HIS A 44 -38.15 2.48 -14.15
N LEU A 45 -39.41 2.68 -14.54
CA LEU A 45 -40.53 1.93 -14.01
C LEU A 45 -40.65 0.57 -14.70
N VAL A 46 -40.81 -0.49 -13.93
CA VAL A 46 -40.91 -1.86 -14.43
C VAL A 46 -42.23 -2.47 -13.97
N ARG A 47 -43.13 -2.77 -14.92
CA ARG A 47 -44.35 -3.54 -14.63
C ARG A 47 -44.00 -4.98 -14.26
N THR A 48 -44.60 -5.45 -13.17
CA THR A 48 -44.42 -6.80 -12.62
C THR A 48 -45.75 -7.55 -12.57
N ARG A 49 -45.75 -8.75 -11.96
CA ARG A 49 -46.93 -9.61 -11.92
C ARG A 49 -48.04 -8.94 -11.10
N GLY A 50 -49.29 -9.10 -11.55
CA GLY A 50 -50.46 -8.54 -10.88
C GLY A 50 -50.64 -7.03 -11.07
N GLY A 51 -50.01 -6.43 -12.09
CA GLY A 51 -50.12 -4.98 -12.35
C GLY A 51 -49.18 -4.11 -11.49
N ASN A 52 -48.55 -4.68 -10.47
CA ASN A 52 -47.63 -3.98 -9.57
C ASN A 52 -46.41 -3.40 -10.29
N GLN A 53 -45.85 -2.32 -9.73
CA GLN A 53 -44.69 -1.61 -10.28
C GLN A 53 -43.45 -1.80 -9.41
N LYS A 54 -42.28 -1.85 -10.04
CA LYS A 54 -40.98 -1.74 -9.36
C LYS A 54 -40.20 -0.58 -9.96
N PHE A 55 -39.41 0.09 -9.12
CA PHE A 55 -38.64 1.25 -9.51
C PHE A 55 -37.18 0.83 -9.65
N ARG A 56 -36.70 0.72 -10.88
CA ARG A 56 -35.34 0.30 -11.18
C ARG A 56 -34.45 1.53 -11.30
N ALA A 57 -33.73 1.87 -10.25
CA ALA A 57 -32.73 2.92 -10.32
C ALA A 57 -31.56 2.50 -11.22
N LEU A 58 -31.15 3.37 -12.14
CA LEU A 58 -29.94 3.24 -12.95
C LEU A 58 -28.84 4.18 -12.45
N ARG A 59 -29.23 5.38 -12.00
CA ARG A 59 -28.35 6.36 -11.38
C ARG A 59 -29.05 7.03 -10.20
N LEU A 60 -28.34 7.21 -9.09
CA LEU A 60 -28.80 7.94 -7.90
C LEU A 60 -27.63 8.76 -7.34
N GLU A 61 -27.90 10.00 -6.91
CA GLU A 61 -26.88 10.90 -6.33
C GLU A 61 -27.07 11.16 -4.84
N SER A 62 -28.28 10.90 -4.33
CA SER A 62 -28.65 11.17 -2.94
C SER A 62 -29.63 10.13 -2.43
N GLY A 63 -29.62 9.96 -1.11
CA GLY A 63 -30.42 9.00 -0.38
C GLY A 63 -30.80 9.52 1.00
N ASN A 64 -31.77 8.86 1.65
CA ASN A 64 -32.10 9.18 3.04
C ASN A 64 -31.32 8.27 3.97
N PHE A 65 -30.42 8.86 4.77
CA PHE A 65 -29.61 8.13 5.74
C PHE A 65 -30.05 8.49 7.16
N SER A 66 -29.99 7.50 8.05
CA SER A 66 -30.36 7.64 9.45
C SER A 66 -29.12 7.60 10.34
N TRP A 67 -29.08 8.47 11.34
CA TRP A 67 -28.15 8.41 12.45
C TRP A 67 -28.85 7.71 13.61
N GLY A 68 -28.42 6.48 13.91
CA GLY A 68 -29.11 5.58 14.83
C GLY A 68 -29.16 6.12 16.25
N SER A 69 -28.00 6.48 16.81
CA SER A 69 -27.89 7.00 18.18
C SER A 69 -28.74 8.27 18.40
N GLU A 70 -28.80 9.15 17.40
CA GLU A 70 -29.46 10.45 17.48
C GLU A 70 -30.94 10.44 17.04
N GLY A 71 -31.44 9.33 16.51
CA GLY A 71 -32.82 9.21 16.05
C GLY A 71 -33.21 10.16 14.92
N VAL A 72 -32.24 10.63 14.12
CA VAL A 72 -32.47 11.61 13.04
C VAL A 72 -32.18 11.00 11.67
N SER A 73 -32.97 11.38 10.66
CA SER A 73 -32.70 11.04 9.26
C SER A 73 -32.56 12.28 8.40
N ARG A 74 -31.61 12.27 7.47
CA ARG A 74 -31.37 13.36 6.53
C ARG A 74 -31.12 12.83 5.13
N LYS A 75 -31.59 13.60 4.15
CA LYS A 75 -31.21 13.39 2.75
C LYS A 75 -29.80 13.92 2.55
N THR A 76 -28.89 13.05 2.15
CA THR A 76 -27.48 13.39 1.92
C THR A 76 -27.03 12.90 0.55
N ARG A 77 -25.94 13.49 0.04
CA ARG A 77 -25.31 13.03 -1.19
C ARG A 77 -24.47 11.80 -0.91
N VAL A 78 -24.53 10.83 -1.81
CA VAL A 78 -23.64 9.65 -1.80
C VAL A 78 -22.42 9.98 -2.66
N ILE A 79 -21.23 9.90 -2.07
CA ILE A 79 -19.98 10.34 -2.70
C ILE A 79 -19.34 9.17 -3.44
N VAL A 80 -19.04 8.09 -2.73
CA VAL A 80 -18.30 6.93 -3.25
C VAL A 80 -18.73 5.65 -2.53
N VAL A 81 -18.62 4.50 -3.20
CA VAL A 81 -18.70 3.18 -2.57
C VAL A 81 -17.31 2.83 -2.04
N ALA A 82 -17.17 2.70 -0.72
CA ALA A 82 -15.89 2.46 -0.07
C ALA A 82 -15.59 0.96 0.13
N TYR A 83 -16.62 0.14 0.35
CA TYR A 83 -16.47 -1.30 0.54
C TYR A 83 -17.74 -2.04 0.13
N HIS A 84 -17.59 -3.27 -0.34
CA HIS A 84 -18.72 -4.12 -0.68
C HIS A 84 -18.41 -5.60 -0.33
N PRO A 85 -19.17 -6.23 0.59
CA PRO A 85 -18.83 -7.56 1.10
C PRO A 85 -18.94 -8.67 0.03
N SER A 86 -19.75 -8.48 -1.01
CA SER A 86 -19.96 -9.52 -2.03
C SER A 86 -18.98 -9.50 -3.20
N ASN A 87 -18.45 -8.34 -3.61
CA ASN A 87 -17.62 -8.23 -4.82
C ASN A 87 -16.92 -6.86 -4.90
N ASN A 88 -15.58 -6.88 -5.02
CA ASN A 88 -14.74 -5.69 -5.12
C ASN A 88 -14.94 -4.89 -6.41
N GLU A 89 -15.39 -5.51 -7.50
CA GLU A 89 -15.71 -4.80 -8.75
C GLU A 89 -16.84 -3.78 -8.57
N LEU A 90 -17.75 -4.03 -7.63
CA LEU A 90 -18.84 -3.11 -7.29
C LEU A 90 -18.31 -1.85 -6.58
N VAL A 91 -17.20 -1.98 -5.85
CA VAL A 91 -16.47 -0.84 -5.26
C VAL A 91 -15.79 -0.06 -6.36
N ARG A 92 -14.95 -0.73 -7.17
CA ARG A 92 -14.17 -0.12 -8.27
C ARG A 92 -15.02 0.72 -9.21
N THR A 93 -16.22 0.23 -9.48
CA THR A 93 -17.11 0.87 -10.45
C THR A 93 -18.16 1.80 -9.80
N ASN A 94 -18.21 1.92 -8.48
CA ASN A 94 -19.24 2.66 -7.72
C ASN A 94 -20.68 2.16 -7.97
N THR A 95 -20.93 0.86 -7.82
CA THR A 95 -22.29 0.28 -7.88
C THR A 95 -22.98 0.36 -6.52
N LEU A 96 -24.19 0.94 -6.49
CA LEU A 96 -25.06 0.99 -5.33
C LEU A 96 -25.93 -0.27 -5.24
N THR A 97 -25.67 -1.12 -4.25
CA THR A 97 -26.54 -2.25 -3.88
C THR A 97 -26.74 -2.32 -2.37
N LYS A 98 -27.59 -3.23 -1.89
CA LYS A 98 -27.79 -3.43 -0.45
C LYS A 98 -26.46 -3.92 0.17
N SER A 99 -26.15 -3.45 1.38
CA SER A 99 -24.93 -3.76 2.12
C SER A 99 -23.66 -3.15 1.53
N ALA A 100 -23.76 -2.27 0.53
CA ALA A 100 -22.65 -1.43 0.13
C ALA A 100 -22.34 -0.43 1.26
N VAL A 101 -21.07 -0.35 1.65
CA VAL A 101 -20.57 0.70 2.55
C VAL A 101 -20.18 1.88 1.68
N VAL A 102 -20.79 3.04 1.95
CA VAL A 102 -20.63 4.26 1.17
C VAL A 102 -20.11 5.39 2.06
N GLN A 103 -19.41 6.35 1.45
CA GLN A 103 -19.19 7.66 2.08
C GLN A 103 -20.32 8.61 1.68
N ILE A 104 -20.94 9.26 2.65
CA ILE A 104 -21.97 10.26 2.46
C ILE A 104 -21.53 11.62 2.98
N ASP A 105 -22.14 12.68 2.46
CA ASP A 105 -21.92 14.05 2.93
C ASP A 105 -22.39 14.23 4.38
N ALA A 106 -21.49 14.71 5.24
CA ALA A 106 -21.75 14.96 6.66
C ALA A 106 -22.49 16.27 6.93
N ALA A 107 -22.52 17.22 5.98
CA ALA A 107 -23.02 18.58 6.22
C ALA A 107 -24.46 18.63 6.75
N PRO A 108 -25.44 17.86 6.22
CA PRO A 108 -26.81 17.88 6.75
C PRO A 108 -26.93 17.38 8.20
N PHE A 109 -26.06 16.46 8.62
CA PHE A 109 -26.01 15.99 10.01
C PHE A 109 -25.29 16.98 10.92
N ARG A 110 -24.20 17.61 10.43
CA ARG A 110 -23.49 18.67 11.17
C ARG A 110 -24.40 19.85 11.48
N GLN A 111 -25.13 20.34 10.46
CA GLN A 111 -26.08 21.45 10.61
C GLN A 111 -27.17 21.11 11.63
N TRP A 112 -27.69 19.88 11.61
CA TRP A 112 -28.67 19.44 12.59
C TRP A 112 -28.08 19.37 14.00
N TYR A 113 -26.88 18.82 14.16
CA TYR A 113 -26.21 18.68 15.45
C TYR A 113 -25.95 20.05 16.09
N GLU A 114 -25.38 20.99 15.33
CA GLU A 114 -25.12 22.36 15.80
C GLU A 114 -26.42 23.10 16.17
N ALA A 115 -27.51 22.89 15.42
CA ALA A 115 -28.81 23.47 15.73
C ALA A 115 -29.51 22.79 16.93
N HIS A 116 -29.31 21.48 17.12
CA HIS A 116 -29.99 20.70 18.15
C HIS A 116 -29.34 20.84 19.53
N TYR A 117 -28.00 20.80 19.56
CA TYR A 117 -27.18 20.82 20.77
C TYR A 117 -26.49 22.15 21.04
N GLY A 118 -26.42 23.05 20.05
CA GLY A 118 -25.74 24.34 20.21
C GLY A 118 -24.22 24.26 20.31
N GLN A 119 -23.62 23.09 20.05
CA GLN A 119 -22.18 22.85 20.09
C GLN A 119 -21.66 22.47 18.69
N PRO A 120 -20.43 22.88 18.33
CA PRO A 120 -19.80 22.45 17.08
C PRO A 120 -19.37 20.98 17.14
N ILE A 121 -19.33 20.30 15.99
CA ILE A 121 -18.80 18.94 15.85
C ILE A 121 -17.79 18.88 14.69
N GLY A 122 -16.62 18.28 14.95
CA GLY A 122 -15.58 18.09 13.93
C GLY A 122 -14.90 19.36 13.42
N ARG A 123 -14.84 20.45 14.20
CA ARG A 123 -14.01 21.63 13.86
C ARG A 123 -12.59 21.43 14.37
N ARG A 124 -11.59 21.49 13.48
CA ARG A 124 -10.17 21.55 13.86
C ARG A 124 -9.95 22.79 14.74
N ARG A 125 -9.28 22.61 15.89
CA ARG A 125 -8.97 23.64 16.90
C ARG A 125 -8.35 24.96 16.39
N GLN A 126 -7.88 25.03 15.13
CA GLN A 126 -7.19 26.19 14.55
C GLN A 126 -8.03 27.07 13.63
N GLN A 127 -9.24 26.67 13.21
CA GLN A 127 -10.10 27.52 12.36
C GLN A 127 -11.29 28.03 13.17
N LYS A 128 -11.09 29.14 13.89
CA LYS A 128 -12.20 30.01 14.31
C LYS A 128 -12.70 30.74 13.06
N THR A 129 -13.63 30.14 12.33
CA THR A 129 -14.42 30.89 11.35
C THR A 129 -15.22 31.92 12.13
N GLU A 130 -15.11 33.20 11.76
CA GLU A 130 -16.00 34.28 12.20
C GLU A 130 -17.44 33.83 11.94
N THR A 131 -18.08 33.31 12.98
CA THR A 131 -19.49 32.95 12.95
C THR A 131 -20.17 34.07 13.70
N THR A 132 -20.98 34.85 12.99
CA THR A 132 -21.83 35.89 13.54
C THR A 132 -22.65 35.26 14.68
N GLU A 133 -22.37 35.63 15.92
CA GLU A 133 -23.12 35.13 17.07
C GLU A 133 -24.55 35.68 17.02
N GLU A 134 -25.45 34.94 16.39
CA GLU A 134 -26.87 35.23 16.47
C GLU A 134 -27.33 35.11 17.93
N LYS A 135 -27.87 36.19 18.48
CA LYS A 135 -28.41 36.21 19.84
C LYS A 135 -29.60 35.24 19.94
N LYS A 136 -29.36 34.07 20.53
CA LYS A 136 -30.41 33.08 20.83
C LYS A 136 -31.15 33.45 22.12
N SER A 137 -32.42 33.08 22.23
CA SER A 137 -33.18 33.28 23.47
C SER A 137 -32.64 32.38 24.60
N ASN A 138 -32.71 32.87 25.85
CA ASN A 138 -32.24 32.12 27.02
C ASN A 138 -32.91 30.75 27.18
N SER A 139 -34.17 30.62 26.74
CA SER A 139 -34.90 29.35 26.74
C SER A 139 -34.28 28.32 25.79
N VAL A 140 -33.86 28.76 24.59
CA VAL A 140 -33.20 27.88 23.61
C VAL A 140 -31.84 27.42 24.12
N VAL A 141 -31.04 28.33 24.69
CA VAL A 141 -29.72 28.00 25.26
C VAL A 141 -29.86 26.98 26.39
N LYS A 142 -30.80 27.20 27.33
CA LYS A 142 -31.06 26.25 28.42
C LYS A 142 -31.46 24.86 27.91
N LYS A 143 -32.31 24.81 26.87
CA LYS A 143 -32.76 23.55 26.26
C LYS A 143 -31.63 22.82 25.53
N GLN A 144 -30.79 23.54 24.81
CA GLN A 144 -29.62 22.98 24.11
C GLN A 144 -28.61 22.41 25.10
N ALA A 145 -28.30 23.14 26.17
CA ALA A 145 -27.40 22.68 27.23
C ALA A 145 -27.92 21.40 27.92
N ALA A 146 -29.21 21.36 28.25
CA ALA A 146 -29.83 20.18 28.85
C ALA A 146 -29.74 18.94 27.93
N ARG A 147 -30.01 19.10 26.63
CA ARG A 147 -29.89 18.01 25.64
C ARG A 147 -28.46 17.53 25.47
N PHE A 148 -27.51 18.47 25.39
CA PHE A 148 -26.11 18.12 25.20
C PHE A 148 -25.56 17.33 26.38
N ALA A 149 -25.97 17.69 27.61
CA ALA A 149 -25.58 16.95 28.80
C ALA A 149 -26.10 15.50 28.83
N ASP A 150 -27.29 15.27 28.25
CA ASP A 150 -27.95 13.97 28.23
C ASP A 150 -27.41 13.05 27.12
N HIS A 151 -27.41 13.53 25.87
CA HIS A 151 -27.09 12.71 24.68
C HIS A 151 -26.05 13.32 23.73
N GLY A 152 -25.57 14.54 23.97
CA GLY A 152 -24.71 15.25 23.02
C GLY A 152 -23.27 14.73 22.90
N LYS A 153 -22.87 13.68 23.61
CA LYS A 153 -21.52 13.11 23.49
C LYS A 153 -21.48 12.05 22.40
N VAL A 154 -20.87 12.38 21.27
CA VAL A 154 -20.71 11.47 20.13
C VAL A 154 -19.46 10.60 20.29
N GLU A 155 -19.51 9.38 19.78
CA GLU A 155 -18.35 8.48 19.72
C GLU A 155 -17.19 9.12 18.94
N SER A 156 -15.98 9.05 19.50
CA SER A 156 -14.77 9.67 18.89
C SER A 156 -14.50 9.24 17.43
N ALA A 157 -14.83 8.00 17.08
CA ALA A 157 -14.66 7.46 15.73
C ALA A 157 -15.62 8.09 14.71
N VAL A 158 -16.82 8.48 15.15
CA VAL A 158 -17.82 9.20 14.35
C VAL A 158 -17.49 10.69 14.32
N GLU A 159 -17.08 11.28 15.44
CA GLU A 159 -16.67 12.69 15.53
C GLU A 159 -15.51 13.01 14.56
N ARG A 160 -14.48 12.16 14.50
CA ARG A 160 -13.35 12.31 13.55
C ARG A 160 -13.80 12.32 12.08
N GLN A 161 -14.89 11.64 11.74
CA GLN A 161 -15.41 11.64 10.37
C GLN A 161 -16.11 12.96 10.02
N PHE A 162 -16.63 13.69 11.00
CA PHE A 162 -17.12 15.05 10.77
C PHE A 162 -15.99 16.02 10.42
N GLU A 163 -14.74 15.77 10.81
CA GLU A 163 -13.60 16.60 10.40
C GLU A 163 -13.30 16.49 8.90
N SER A 164 -13.43 15.29 8.33
CA SER A 164 -13.25 15.06 6.88
C SER A 164 -14.48 15.48 6.06
N GLY A 165 -15.61 15.75 6.72
CA GLY A 165 -16.88 16.06 6.07
C GLY A 165 -17.56 14.86 5.41
N ARG A 166 -17.10 13.64 5.68
CA ARG A 166 -17.64 12.41 5.09
C ARG A 166 -17.91 11.36 6.15
N LEU A 167 -19.14 10.86 6.21
CA LEU A 167 -19.53 9.77 7.12
C LEU A 167 -19.60 8.45 6.38
N TYR A 168 -19.16 7.37 7.01
CA TYR A 168 -19.42 6.02 6.53
C TYR A 168 -20.85 5.58 6.87
N ALA A 169 -21.53 5.01 5.87
CA ALA A 169 -22.90 4.54 6.01
C ALA A 169 -23.11 3.23 5.22
N VAL A 170 -24.04 2.40 5.67
CA VAL A 170 -24.45 1.18 4.95
C VAL A 170 -25.77 1.41 4.23
N VAL A 171 -25.82 1.01 2.96
CA VAL A 171 -27.06 1.00 2.18
C VAL A 171 -27.94 -0.17 2.65
N SER A 172 -29.05 0.13 3.31
CA SER A 172 -30.00 -0.89 3.81
C SER A 172 -31.11 -1.22 2.80
N SER A 173 -31.41 -0.26 1.92
CA SER A 173 -32.40 -0.39 0.85
C SER A 173 -31.90 -1.22 -0.34
N ARG A 174 -32.81 -1.48 -1.31
CA ARG A 174 -32.48 -2.20 -2.56
C ARG A 174 -32.74 -1.29 -3.78
N PRO A 175 -31.76 -0.51 -4.24
CA PRO A 175 -31.95 0.48 -5.32
C PRO A 175 -32.58 -0.05 -6.60
N GLY A 176 -32.22 -1.26 -7.02
CA GLY A 176 -32.80 -1.90 -8.21
C GLY A 176 -34.25 -2.39 -8.06
N GLN A 177 -34.83 -2.31 -6.85
CA GLN A 177 -36.21 -2.73 -6.55
C GLN A 177 -37.10 -1.53 -6.20
N SER A 178 -36.64 -0.67 -5.27
CA SER A 178 -37.40 0.47 -4.73
C SER A 178 -37.06 1.80 -5.38
N GLY A 179 -35.95 1.89 -6.13
CA GLY A 179 -35.50 3.14 -6.73
C GLY A 179 -34.89 4.12 -5.74
N ARG A 180 -34.55 3.67 -4.53
CA ARG A 180 -33.97 4.49 -3.44
C ARG A 180 -32.66 3.91 -2.97
N VAL A 181 -31.78 4.78 -2.46
CA VAL A 181 -30.50 4.42 -1.83
C VAL A 181 -30.50 4.93 -0.38
N ASP A 182 -31.37 4.34 0.42
CA ASP A 182 -31.52 4.67 1.84
C ASP A 182 -30.66 3.73 2.70
N GLY A 183 -30.26 4.21 3.87
CA GLY A 183 -29.29 3.56 4.74
C GLY A 183 -29.19 4.12 6.16
N TYR A 184 -28.15 3.72 6.87
CA TYR A 184 -27.82 4.20 8.21
C TYR A 184 -26.32 4.45 8.34
N ILE A 185 -25.94 5.41 9.18
CA ILE A 185 -24.55 5.74 9.52
C ILE A 185 -23.97 4.59 10.35
N LEU A 186 -22.71 4.23 10.08
CA LEU A 186 -22.00 3.20 10.82
C LEU A 186 -21.52 3.75 12.17
N GLU A 187 -21.76 2.99 13.24
CA GLU A 187 -21.42 3.33 14.64
C GLU A 187 -20.82 2.11 15.35
N GLY A 188 -20.09 2.34 16.45
CA GLY A 188 -19.60 1.29 17.35
C GLY A 188 -18.80 0.17 16.68
N GLU A 189 -19.08 -1.09 17.05
CA GLU A 189 -18.35 -2.26 16.56
C GLU A 189 -18.48 -2.46 15.04
N GLU A 190 -19.63 -2.12 14.47
CA GLU A 190 -19.86 -2.24 13.02
C GLU A 190 -18.97 -1.25 12.26
N LEU A 191 -18.86 -0.01 12.75
CA LEU A 191 -17.93 0.98 12.22
C LEU A 191 -16.49 0.50 12.34
N ALA A 192 -16.10 -0.02 13.50
CA ALA A 192 -14.75 -0.53 13.72
C ALA A 192 -14.42 -1.69 12.78
N PHE A 193 -15.35 -2.62 12.57
CA PHE A 193 -15.20 -3.73 11.62
C PHE A 193 -14.95 -3.23 10.19
N TYR A 194 -15.81 -2.35 9.66
CA TYR A 194 -15.65 -1.87 8.29
C TYR A 194 -14.45 -0.93 8.14
N GLN A 195 -14.11 -0.14 9.15
CA GLN A 195 -12.86 0.65 9.12
C GLN A 195 -11.63 -0.25 9.03
N ARG A 196 -11.59 -1.38 9.75
CA ARG A 196 -10.53 -2.38 9.59
C ARG A 196 -10.55 -2.99 8.19
N ALA A 197 -11.70 -3.42 7.69
CA ALA A 197 -11.82 -4.02 6.35
C ALA A 197 -11.39 -3.05 5.23
N ILE A 198 -11.69 -1.75 5.37
CA ILE A 198 -11.29 -0.71 4.42
C ILE A 198 -9.78 -0.42 4.53
N ARG A 199 -9.24 -0.34 5.76
CA ARG A 199 -7.81 -0.10 6.02
C ARG A 199 -6.92 -1.28 5.64
N ASN A 200 -7.40 -2.52 5.81
CA ASN A 200 -6.69 -3.76 5.49
C ASN A 200 -6.72 -4.10 3.99
N SER A 201 -6.86 -3.09 3.11
CA SER A 201 -6.70 -3.29 1.67
C SER A 201 -5.23 -3.23 1.23
N ASN A 202 -4.32 -2.87 2.15
CA ASN A 202 -2.89 -2.76 1.92
C ASN A 202 -2.11 -3.55 3.01
N ALA A 203 -1.15 -4.37 2.57
CA ALA A 203 -0.27 -5.12 3.46
C ALA A 203 0.83 -4.24 4.05
N TYR A 204 1.29 -3.20 3.34
CA TYR A 204 2.28 -2.27 3.85
C TYR A 204 1.66 -1.27 4.84
N ARG A 205 1.67 -1.63 6.13
CA ARG A 205 1.12 -0.82 7.21
C ARG A 205 1.78 -1.13 8.55
N ASP A 206 1.95 -0.10 9.37
CA ASP A 206 2.52 -0.23 10.71
C ASP A 206 1.62 -0.98 11.72
N PRO A 207 2.23 -1.67 12.71
CA PRO A 207 3.62 -2.14 12.69
C PRO A 207 3.88 -3.18 11.60
N LEU A 208 5.08 -3.13 11.02
CA LEU A 208 5.62 -4.20 10.17
C LEU A 208 5.94 -5.46 11.01
N PRO A 209 5.96 -6.66 10.40
CA PRO A 209 6.35 -7.87 11.09
C PRO A 209 7.74 -7.78 11.71
N PRO A 210 7.97 -8.37 12.90
CA PRO A 210 9.30 -8.44 13.48
C PRO A 210 10.23 -9.28 12.61
N SER A 211 11.53 -8.96 12.64
CA SER A 211 12.56 -9.65 11.88
C SER A 211 13.91 -9.54 12.59
N ASP A 212 14.83 -10.46 12.32
CA ASP A 212 16.20 -10.37 12.82
C ASP A 212 17.02 -9.29 12.07
N ILE A 213 16.71 -9.11 10.78
CA ILE A 213 17.38 -8.18 9.89
C ILE A 213 16.34 -7.46 9.05
N LEU A 214 16.35 -6.12 9.09
CA LEU A 214 15.63 -5.28 8.16
C LEU A 214 16.57 -4.85 7.03
N ILE A 215 16.15 -4.99 5.77
CA ILE A 215 16.92 -4.53 4.60
C ILE A 215 16.08 -3.49 3.84
N HIS A 216 16.68 -2.33 3.55
CA HIS A 216 16.10 -1.32 2.65
C HIS A 216 17.02 -1.09 1.45
N ALA A 217 16.55 -1.46 0.24
CA ALA A 217 17.35 -1.51 -0.98
C ALA A 217 17.26 -0.21 -1.82
N GLY A 218 17.52 0.94 -1.18
CA GLY A 218 17.53 2.25 -1.83
C GLY A 218 16.17 2.94 -1.87
N ASP A 219 16.15 4.14 -2.46
CA ASP A 219 15.01 5.07 -2.47
C ASP A 219 14.41 5.30 -1.10
N LEU A 220 15.26 5.70 -0.16
CA LEU A 220 14.87 6.10 1.19
C LEU A 220 13.97 7.35 1.16
N THR A 221 14.07 8.15 0.10
CA THR A 221 13.41 9.44 -0.07
C THR A 221 12.86 9.59 -1.49
N LYS A 222 12.06 10.64 -1.75
CA LYS A 222 11.56 10.93 -3.10
C LYS A 222 12.54 11.78 -3.87
N VAL A 223 13.26 12.67 -3.18
CA VAL A 223 14.22 13.58 -3.79
C VAL A 223 15.29 14.04 -2.80
N GLY A 224 15.55 13.31 -1.72
CA GLY A 224 16.68 13.59 -0.81
C GLY A 224 16.51 14.80 0.12
N TYR A 225 15.29 15.29 0.37
CA TYR A 225 15.11 16.37 1.36
C TYR A 225 15.29 15.84 2.79
N ARG A 226 15.82 16.68 3.70
CA ARG A 226 16.07 16.28 5.09
C ARG A 226 14.84 15.75 5.82
N HIS A 227 13.68 16.36 5.60
CA HIS A 227 12.43 15.92 6.23
C HIS A 227 11.96 14.55 5.72
N GLU A 228 12.29 14.16 4.49
CA GLU A 228 12.04 12.83 3.95
C GLU A 228 12.95 11.80 4.65
N HIS A 229 14.24 12.11 4.79
CA HIS A 229 15.19 11.29 5.56
C HIS A 229 14.75 11.08 7.01
N LEU A 230 14.28 12.14 7.68
CA LEU A 230 13.75 12.02 9.04
C LEU A 230 12.49 11.14 9.12
N THR A 231 11.65 11.17 8.09
CA THR A 231 10.43 10.34 8.04
C THR A 231 10.78 8.86 7.93
N ILE A 232 11.66 8.48 6.99
CA ILE A 232 12.09 7.08 6.85
C ILE A 232 12.90 6.61 8.06
N LEU A 233 13.73 7.48 8.65
CA LEU A 233 14.43 7.16 9.89
C LEU A 233 13.48 6.83 11.04
N GLN A 234 12.36 7.55 11.16
CA GLN A 234 11.37 7.23 12.17
C GLN A 234 10.80 5.82 11.96
N THR A 235 10.52 5.41 10.72
CA THR A 235 10.08 4.06 10.37
C THR A 235 11.15 3.01 10.65
N LEU A 236 12.42 3.30 10.32
CA LEU A 236 13.53 2.41 10.63
C LEU A 236 13.66 2.23 12.15
N LEU A 237 13.61 3.32 12.91
CA LEU A 237 13.76 3.31 14.37
C LEU A 237 12.61 2.61 15.10
N SER A 238 11.39 2.62 14.53
CA SER A 238 10.23 1.93 15.12
C SER A 238 10.24 0.41 14.89
N HIS A 239 10.97 -0.08 13.87
CA HIS A 239 11.00 -1.50 13.56
C HIS A 239 11.82 -2.30 14.60
N PRO A 240 11.28 -3.40 15.17
CA PRO A 240 11.95 -4.22 16.18
C PRO A 240 13.10 -5.12 15.66
N ALA A 241 13.81 -4.74 14.58
CA ALA A 241 14.94 -5.53 14.07
C ALA A 241 16.26 -5.14 14.76
N PRO A 242 17.07 -6.08 15.30
CA PRO A 242 18.38 -5.77 15.87
C PRO A 242 19.37 -5.17 14.87
N LEU A 243 19.34 -5.63 13.63
CA LEU A 243 20.19 -5.15 12.53
C LEU A 243 19.32 -4.55 11.43
N LYS A 244 19.66 -3.35 10.95
CA LYS A 244 18.95 -2.65 9.88
C LYS A 244 19.96 -2.21 8.83
N LEU A 245 19.98 -2.91 7.70
CA LEU A 245 20.89 -2.65 6.58
C LEU A 245 20.20 -1.73 5.59
N ILE A 246 20.83 -0.62 5.24
CA ILE A 246 20.28 0.33 4.28
C ILE A 246 21.34 0.69 3.24
N ILE A 247 20.92 0.76 1.99
CA ILE A 247 21.66 1.42 0.91
C ILE A 247 20.82 2.60 0.40
N PRO A 248 21.42 3.66 -0.15
CA PRO A 248 20.69 4.69 -0.85
C PRO A 248 20.30 4.22 -2.27
N GLY A 249 19.37 4.94 -2.90
CA GLY A 249 19.01 4.79 -4.30
C GLY A 249 19.10 6.08 -5.09
N ASN A 250 18.68 6.06 -6.35
CA ASN A 250 18.85 7.19 -7.27
C ASN A 250 18.05 8.44 -6.85
N HIS A 251 17.00 8.26 -6.04
CA HIS A 251 16.22 9.37 -5.49
C HIS A 251 16.86 10.02 -4.25
N ASP A 252 17.81 9.36 -3.61
CA ASP A 252 18.50 9.84 -2.41
C ASP A 252 19.66 10.78 -2.77
N ILE A 253 19.36 11.81 -3.55
CA ILE A 253 20.37 12.62 -4.24
C ILE A 253 21.35 13.33 -3.31
N THR A 254 21.00 13.54 -2.04
CA THR A 254 21.84 14.15 -1.01
C THR A 254 22.83 13.16 -0.39
N LEU A 255 22.66 11.86 -0.64
CA LEU A 255 23.61 10.80 -0.24
C LEU A 255 24.66 10.52 -1.32
N ASP A 256 24.49 11.07 -2.53
CA ASP A 256 25.52 11.13 -3.60
C ASP A 256 26.11 12.55 -3.66
N GLU A 257 27.13 12.80 -2.84
CA GLU A 257 27.74 14.12 -2.70
C GLU A 257 28.34 14.68 -4.01
N PRO A 258 29.07 13.89 -4.83
CA PRO A 258 29.52 14.34 -6.15
C PRO A 258 28.36 14.79 -7.06
N TYR A 259 27.29 13.99 -7.13
CA TYR A 259 26.10 14.35 -7.90
C TYR A 259 25.39 15.59 -7.36
N TYR A 260 25.21 15.68 -6.04
CA TYR A 260 24.52 16.78 -5.40
C TYR A 260 25.23 18.11 -5.66
N THR A 261 26.55 18.10 -5.50
CA THR A 261 27.42 19.26 -5.71
C THR A 261 27.41 19.71 -7.17
N ARG A 262 27.41 18.76 -8.12
CA ARG A 262 27.38 19.06 -9.56
C ARG A 262 26.02 19.60 -10.02
N ILE A 263 24.93 18.89 -9.70
CA ILE A 263 23.60 19.18 -10.27
C ILE A 263 22.42 18.94 -9.32
N GLY A 264 22.54 18.07 -8.32
CA GLY A 264 21.41 17.74 -7.43
C GLY A 264 20.86 18.93 -6.64
N HIS A 265 21.72 19.86 -6.19
CA HIS A 265 21.28 21.08 -5.49
C HIS A 265 20.45 22.01 -6.38
N TYR A 266 20.69 22.05 -7.70
CA TYR A 266 19.84 22.79 -8.65
C TYR A 266 18.44 22.18 -8.73
N ARG A 267 18.32 20.84 -8.67
CA ARG A 267 17.02 20.15 -8.64
C ARG A 267 16.20 20.57 -7.40
N HIS A 268 16.82 20.67 -6.22
CA HIS A 268 16.16 21.19 -5.01
C HIS A 268 15.72 22.66 -5.11
N LYS A 269 16.47 23.48 -5.85
CA LYS A 269 16.26 24.93 -5.91
C LYS A 269 15.24 25.36 -6.97
N TYR A 270 15.17 24.64 -8.10
CA TYR A 270 14.45 25.10 -9.30
C TYR A 270 13.41 24.12 -9.85
N ARG A 271 13.41 22.84 -9.46
CA ARG A 271 12.42 21.86 -9.93
C ARG A 271 11.34 21.66 -8.85
N THR A 272 10.09 21.99 -9.18
CA THR A 272 8.91 21.75 -8.32
C THR A 272 8.15 20.49 -8.72
N ASP A 273 8.56 19.84 -9.81
CA ASP A 273 7.95 18.71 -10.47
C ASP A 273 8.90 17.51 -10.45
N HIS A 274 8.69 16.62 -9.47
CA HIS A 274 9.64 15.56 -9.12
C HIS A 274 9.45 14.25 -9.92
N THR A 275 8.51 14.19 -10.87
CA THR A 275 8.24 13.02 -11.72
C THR A 275 7.31 13.40 -12.88
N ALA A 276 7.17 12.52 -13.88
CA ALA A 276 6.26 12.70 -15.01
C ALA A 276 4.84 13.14 -14.57
N PRO A 277 4.07 13.87 -15.41
CA PRO A 277 2.77 14.48 -15.05
C PRO A 277 1.69 13.55 -14.44
N SER A 278 1.89 12.24 -14.43
CA SER A 278 0.95 11.26 -13.86
C SER A 278 1.06 11.11 -12.33
N ALA A 279 2.17 11.53 -11.71
CA ALA A 279 2.44 11.36 -10.28
C ALA A 279 1.84 12.46 -9.37
N THR A 280 1.20 13.49 -9.93
CA THR A 280 0.57 14.59 -9.17
C THR A 280 -0.92 14.34 -8.85
N SER A 281 -1.48 13.19 -9.24
CA SER A 281 -2.89 12.86 -8.98
C SER A 281 -3.09 12.09 -7.67
N GLY A 282 -2.81 12.73 -6.52
CA GLY A 282 -3.10 12.11 -5.22
C GLY A 282 -2.37 12.69 -4.03
N SER A 283 -2.38 14.02 -3.87
CA SER A 283 -1.75 14.68 -2.72
C SER A 283 -2.58 14.53 -1.43
N GLU A 284 -2.79 13.31 -0.97
CA GLU A 284 -3.19 13.04 0.41
C GLU A 284 -2.48 11.75 0.86
N ASN A 285 -1.22 11.87 1.31
CA ASN A 285 -0.71 11.31 2.56
C ASN A 285 0.83 11.33 2.62
N VAL A 286 1.32 11.77 3.79
CA VAL A 286 2.68 11.67 4.36
C VAL A 286 3.79 12.55 3.75
N SER A 287 3.79 13.82 4.15
CA SER A 287 5.01 14.52 4.59
C SER A 287 4.63 15.69 5.49
N ALA A 288 5.03 15.65 6.76
CA ALA A 288 4.73 16.66 7.78
C ALA A 288 5.64 17.89 7.71
N GLY A 289 6.40 18.07 6.62
CA GLY A 289 7.26 19.23 6.39
C GLY A 289 7.06 19.75 4.98
N LYS A 290 6.81 21.05 4.84
CA LYS A 290 6.91 21.72 3.53
C LYS A 290 8.38 22.05 3.30
N ALA A 291 8.91 21.67 2.14
CA ALA A 291 10.22 22.15 1.69
C ALA A 291 10.23 23.69 1.73
N GLN A 292 11.25 24.28 2.34
CA GLN A 292 11.42 25.74 2.30
C GLN A 292 12.07 26.11 0.96
N PRO A 293 11.44 26.95 0.14
CA PRO A 293 11.99 27.33 -1.16
C PRO A 293 13.41 27.89 -1.04
N GLY A 294 14.35 27.36 -1.83
CA GLY A 294 15.72 27.87 -1.92
C GLY A 294 16.72 27.37 -0.87
N ARG A 295 16.31 26.51 0.08
CA ARG A 295 17.23 25.87 1.02
C ARG A 295 17.94 24.68 0.37
N VAL A 296 19.27 24.72 0.35
CA VAL A 296 20.12 23.59 -0.05
C VAL A 296 20.42 22.76 1.19
N GLU A 297 20.38 21.43 1.06
CA GLU A 297 20.70 20.50 2.13
C GLU A 297 22.22 20.27 2.20
N SER A 298 22.73 19.87 3.37
CA SER A 298 24.13 19.49 3.53
C SER A 298 24.28 17.97 3.37
N PRO A 299 24.94 17.46 2.32
CA PRO A 299 25.18 16.01 2.15
C PRO A 299 25.84 15.36 3.37
N ALA A 300 26.81 16.05 3.99
CA ALA A 300 27.48 15.58 5.20
C ALA A 300 26.52 15.44 6.39
N GLU A 301 25.65 16.42 6.62
CA GLU A 301 24.63 16.33 7.69
C GLU A 301 23.64 15.19 7.43
N ILE A 302 23.22 15.01 6.17
CA ILE A 302 22.28 13.93 5.80
C ILE A 302 22.93 12.56 5.97
N LYS A 303 24.18 12.38 5.52
CA LYS A 303 24.90 11.12 5.69
C LYS A 303 25.09 10.78 7.17
N GLU A 304 25.40 11.78 8.00
CA GLU A 304 25.56 11.62 9.45
C GLU A 304 24.29 11.11 10.15
N LEU A 305 23.10 11.40 9.63
CA LEU A 305 21.84 10.85 10.15
C LEU A 305 21.81 9.31 10.16
N TYR A 306 22.55 8.68 9.24
CA TYR A 306 22.60 7.22 9.09
C TYR A 306 23.91 6.62 9.58
N THR A 307 25.02 7.37 9.53
CA THR A 307 26.35 6.89 9.92
C THR A 307 26.72 7.20 11.37
N GLY A 308 26.03 8.14 12.02
CA GLY A 308 26.33 8.60 13.36
C GLY A 308 26.11 7.54 14.45
N ALA A 309 26.71 7.76 15.62
CA ALA A 309 26.70 6.81 16.74
C ALA A 309 25.28 6.40 17.16
N GLY A 310 24.35 7.36 17.25
CA GLY A 310 22.97 7.08 17.64
C GLY A 310 22.22 6.17 16.66
N ALA A 311 22.48 6.29 15.35
CA ALA A 311 21.92 5.38 14.35
C ALA A 311 22.51 3.97 14.50
N ARG A 312 23.82 3.89 14.73
CA ARG A 312 24.54 2.61 14.91
C ARG A 312 24.08 1.86 16.17
N GLU A 313 23.88 2.56 17.28
CA GLU A 313 23.36 2.00 18.54
C GLU A 313 21.94 1.42 18.37
N LYS A 314 21.13 2.03 17.49
CA LYS A 314 19.79 1.54 17.15
C LYS A 314 19.79 0.45 16.06
N GLY A 315 20.97 -0.04 15.69
CA GLY A 315 21.15 -1.14 14.74
C GLY A 315 21.20 -0.73 13.27
N ILE A 316 21.14 0.56 12.95
CA ILE A 316 21.20 1.05 11.56
C ILE A 316 22.64 0.95 11.05
N ARG A 317 22.80 0.39 9.85
CA ARG A 317 24.06 0.26 9.12
C ARG A 317 23.85 0.75 7.69
N TYR A 318 24.35 1.95 7.42
CA TYR A 318 24.48 2.47 6.08
C TYR A 318 25.60 1.74 5.34
N LEU A 319 25.30 1.13 4.20
CA LEU A 319 26.25 0.34 3.43
C LEU A 319 26.70 1.13 2.19
N GLU A 320 28.00 1.39 2.11
CA GLU A 320 28.64 1.84 0.87
C GLU A 320 28.81 0.67 -0.09
N GLU A 321 29.14 0.96 -1.36
CA GLU A 321 29.38 -0.10 -2.34
C GLU A 321 30.52 -1.02 -1.89
N GLY A 322 30.32 -2.34 -1.97
CA GLY A 322 31.32 -3.35 -1.66
C GLY A 322 30.86 -4.41 -0.66
N MET A 323 31.84 -5.15 -0.11
CA MET A 323 31.61 -6.26 0.81
C MET A 323 31.55 -5.80 2.26
N HIS A 324 30.52 -6.24 2.96
CA HIS A 324 30.29 -6.01 4.39
C HIS A 324 30.11 -7.34 5.12
N ARG A 325 30.60 -7.41 6.36
CA ARG A 325 30.51 -8.63 7.19
C ARG A 325 29.89 -8.29 8.54
N PHE A 326 28.89 -9.07 8.93
CA PHE A 326 28.20 -8.96 10.20
C PHE A 326 28.25 -10.28 10.95
N VAL A 327 28.45 -10.22 12.27
CA VAL A 327 28.30 -11.37 13.17
C VAL A 327 26.96 -11.20 13.88
N LEU A 328 26.07 -12.16 13.68
CA LEU A 328 24.72 -12.17 14.23
C LEU A 328 24.69 -12.95 15.55
N ARG A 329 23.52 -12.95 16.20
CA ARG A 329 23.29 -13.79 17.39
C ARG A 329 23.50 -15.26 17.04
N GLY A 330 24.08 -16.02 17.99
CA GLY A 330 24.36 -17.45 17.80
C GLY A 330 25.56 -17.76 16.90
N GLY A 331 26.47 -16.80 16.66
CA GLY A 331 27.72 -17.04 15.92
C GLY A 331 27.58 -17.14 14.41
N ARG A 332 26.38 -16.87 13.87
CA ARG A 332 26.12 -16.81 12.42
C ARG A 332 26.86 -15.63 11.81
N VAL A 333 27.47 -15.84 10.65
CA VAL A 333 28.12 -14.76 9.88
C VAL A 333 27.30 -14.47 8.64
N LEU A 334 27.11 -13.18 8.39
CA LEU A 334 26.42 -12.68 7.22
C LEU A 334 27.39 -11.83 6.39
N ARG A 335 27.63 -12.25 5.15
CA ARG A 335 28.40 -11.49 4.15
C ARG A 335 27.45 -10.85 3.15
N VAL A 336 27.44 -9.53 3.12
CA VAL A 336 26.55 -8.74 2.28
C VAL A 336 27.37 -7.98 1.25
N TYR A 337 27.08 -8.17 -0.03
CA TYR A 337 27.54 -7.24 -1.07
C TYR A 337 26.47 -6.17 -1.25
N ALA A 338 26.86 -4.90 -1.14
CA ALA A 338 25.97 -3.75 -1.31
C ALA A 338 26.36 -2.93 -2.54
N SER A 339 25.39 -2.38 -3.29
CA SER A 339 25.65 -1.33 -4.27
C SER A 339 24.42 -0.44 -4.51
N PRO A 340 24.54 0.89 -4.37
CA PRO A 340 23.46 1.82 -4.66
C PRO A 340 23.32 2.15 -6.15
N TYR A 341 24.28 1.73 -6.97
CA TYR A 341 24.43 2.17 -8.34
C TYR A 341 23.46 1.47 -9.30
N THR A 342 22.94 2.22 -10.28
CA THR A 342 22.11 1.69 -11.37
C THR A 342 22.54 2.25 -12.74
N PRO A 343 22.30 1.52 -13.84
CA PRO A 343 22.52 2.07 -15.19
C PRO A 343 21.73 3.37 -15.35
N GLU A 344 22.38 4.40 -15.89
CA GLU A 344 21.87 5.76 -15.87
C GLU A 344 20.48 5.88 -16.51
N PHE A 345 19.59 6.55 -15.80
CA PHE A 345 18.26 6.92 -16.24
C PHE A 345 17.94 8.34 -15.76
N CYS A 346 17.55 9.23 -16.69
CA CYS A 346 17.13 10.62 -16.39
C CYS A 346 18.13 11.46 -15.55
N GLU A 347 19.43 11.14 -15.61
CA GLU A 347 20.51 11.83 -14.89
C GLU A 347 20.23 11.98 -13.38
N TRP A 348 19.79 10.92 -12.73
CA TRP A 348 19.63 10.85 -11.26
C TRP A 348 20.94 10.46 -10.55
N ALA A 349 20.94 10.50 -9.22
CA ALA A 349 22.09 10.10 -8.41
C ALA A 349 22.43 8.62 -8.60
N PHE A 350 23.65 8.23 -8.25
CA PHE A 350 24.16 6.85 -8.35
C PHE A 350 24.01 6.22 -9.75
N GLY A 351 23.99 7.04 -10.81
CA GLY A 351 23.98 6.59 -12.19
C GLY A 351 25.37 6.26 -12.72
N TYR A 352 25.48 5.22 -13.53
CA TYR A 352 26.66 4.90 -14.34
C TYR A 352 26.27 4.53 -15.77
N GLU A 353 27.21 4.62 -16.72
CA GLU A 353 26.91 4.29 -18.11
C GLU A 353 26.54 2.81 -18.24
N ARG A 354 25.48 2.47 -18.99
CA ARG A 354 25.01 1.06 -19.13
C ARG A 354 26.10 0.09 -19.62
N GLY A 355 27.11 0.58 -20.35
CA GLY A 355 28.24 -0.21 -20.82
C GLY A 355 29.31 -0.51 -19.76
N GLU A 356 29.38 0.28 -18.68
CA GLU A 356 30.39 0.17 -17.61
C GLU A 356 30.12 -1.08 -16.74
N ASP A 357 31.12 -1.97 -16.65
CA ASP A 357 31.06 -3.14 -15.76
C ASP A 357 31.60 -2.80 -14.38
N ARG A 358 30.68 -2.58 -13.42
CA ARG A 358 31.01 -2.28 -12.03
C ARG A 358 31.19 -3.51 -11.14
N PHE A 359 30.80 -4.69 -11.62
CA PHE A 359 30.59 -5.85 -10.75
C PHE A 359 31.52 -7.03 -11.05
N ASN A 360 32.07 -7.11 -12.26
CA ASN A 360 32.97 -8.17 -12.69
C ASN A 360 34.37 -7.62 -12.94
N SER A 361 35.39 -8.47 -12.87
CA SER A 361 36.79 -8.07 -13.04
C SER A 361 37.32 -8.38 -14.45
N PRO A 362 37.25 -7.47 -15.44
CA PRO A 362 38.07 -7.55 -16.64
C PRO A 362 39.22 -6.54 -16.59
N GLY A 363 40.44 -6.98 -16.27
CA GLY A 363 41.65 -6.14 -16.40
C GLY A 363 41.82 -5.08 -15.31
N VAL A 364 41.82 -3.79 -15.65
CA VAL A 364 41.77 -2.68 -14.67
C VAL A 364 40.36 -2.70 -14.07
N GLY A 365 40.15 -3.62 -13.14
CA GLY A 365 38.83 -4.02 -12.66
C GLY A 365 38.08 -2.91 -11.92
N PRO A 366 36.79 -3.11 -11.65
CA PRO A 366 35.99 -2.17 -10.87
C PRO A 366 36.57 -2.05 -9.47
N VAL A 367 36.29 -0.92 -8.81
CA VAL A 367 36.79 -0.61 -7.46
C VAL A 367 36.33 -1.67 -6.45
N ASN A 368 35.10 -2.16 -6.60
CA ASN A 368 34.47 -3.10 -5.69
C ASN A 368 33.87 -4.28 -6.47
N PRO A 369 34.67 -5.23 -6.98
CA PRO A 369 34.14 -6.38 -7.71
C PRO A 369 33.33 -7.30 -6.79
N VAL A 370 32.29 -7.94 -7.33
CA VAL A 370 31.52 -8.96 -6.60
C VAL A 370 32.36 -10.25 -6.52
N PRO A 371 32.58 -10.83 -5.33
CA PRO A 371 33.27 -12.12 -5.17
C PRO A 371 32.54 -13.29 -5.83
N ASP A 372 33.29 -14.32 -6.24
CA ASP A 372 32.75 -15.61 -6.67
C ASP A 372 32.05 -16.34 -5.52
N TYR A 373 31.15 -17.27 -5.85
CA TYR A 373 30.67 -18.24 -4.86
C TYR A 373 31.83 -19.00 -4.21
N PRO A 374 31.87 -19.19 -2.88
CA PRO A 374 30.81 -18.91 -1.90
C PRO A 374 31.00 -17.59 -1.13
N GLY A 375 31.56 -16.55 -1.74
CA GLY A 375 32.00 -15.31 -1.07
C GLY A 375 30.90 -14.37 -0.59
N VAL A 376 29.67 -14.49 -1.10
CA VAL A 376 28.55 -13.59 -0.79
C VAL A 376 27.32 -14.40 -0.36
N ASP A 377 26.74 -14.06 0.79
CA ASP A 377 25.52 -14.70 1.28
C ASP A 377 24.27 -13.96 0.78
N ILE A 378 24.27 -12.62 0.91
CA ILE A 378 23.18 -11.75 0.46
C ILE A 378 23.74 -10.64 -0.44
N MET A 379 23.07 -10.38 -1.56
CA MET A 379 23.31 -9.18 -2.36
C MET A 379 22.19 -8.16 -2.11
N VAL A 380 22.54 -6.91 -1.89
CA VAL A 380 21.61 -5.79 -1.78
C VAL A 380 22.00 -4.74 -2.80
N THR A 381 21.22 -4.61 -3.87
CA THR A 381 21.47 -3.60 -4.90
C THR A 381 20.28 -2.70 -5.06
N HIS A 382 20.47 -1.45 -5.46
CA HIS A 382 19.32 -0.58 -5.67
C HIS A 382 18.48 -1.04 -6.87
N GLY A 383 19.14 -1.26 -8.02
CA GLY A 383 18.49 -1.76 -9.24
C GLY A 383 18.52 -3.28 -9.40
N PRO A 384 17.63 -3.84 -10.24
CA PRO A 384 17.54 -5.27 -10.51
C PRO A 384 18.63 -5.77 -11.48
N PRO A 385 19.03 -7.05 -11.39
CA PRO A 385 19.77 -7.71 -12.46
C PRO A 385 18.87 -7.88 -13.70
N TYR A 386 19.46 -7.82 -14.89
CA TYR A 386 18.73 -7.96 -16.14
C TYR A 386 17.95 -9.27 -16.23
N GLY A 387 16.68 -9.17 -16.64
CA GLY A 387 15.79 -10.30 -16.86
C GLY A 387 15.12 -10.87 -15.60
N ILE A 388 15.42 -10.35 -14.40
CA ILE A 388 14.80 -10.80 -13.15
C ILE A 388 14.03 -9.65 -12.52
N LEU A 389 12.70 -9.72 -12.55
CA LEU A 389 11.81 -8.74 -11.90
C LEU A 389 12.13 -7.28 -12.27
N ASP A 390 12.50 -7.06 -13.54
CA ASP A 390 13.05 -5.82 -14.06
C ASP A 390 12.25 -5.24 -15.25
N GLN A 391 11.01 -5.70 -15.45
CA GLN A 391 10.18 -5.28 -16.57
C GLN A 391 9.36 -4.04 -16.24
N VAL A 392 9.37 -3.04 -17.14
CA VAL A 392 8.56 -1.81 -17.04
C VAL A 392 7.30 -1.87 -17.89
N VAL A 393 6.28 -1.09 -17.53
CA VAL A 393 5.02 -0.96 -18.30
C VAL A 393 4.80 0.47 -18.83
N PRO A 394 4.20 0.64 -20.03
CA PRO A 394 3.81 -0.39 -20.99
C PRO A 394 5.01 -0.90 -21.81
N GLY A 395 4.98 -2.18 -22.19
CA GLY A 395 5.97 -2.76 -23.13
C GLY A 395 6.70 -4.00 -22.63
N HIS A 396 6.65 -4.31 -21.33
CA HIS A 396 7.31 -5.49 -20.74
C HIS A 396 8.79 -5.61 -21.13
N VAL A 397 9.47 -4.46 -21.15
CA VAL A 397 10.88 -4.38 -21.52
C VAL A 397 11.71 -4.54 -20.25
N SER A 398 12.65 -5.47 -20.25
CA SER A 398 13.66 -5.65 -19.20
C SER A 398 14.68 -4.52 -19.24
N VAL A 399 14.82 -3.79 -18.13
CA VAL A 399 15.71 -2.61 -18.03
C VAL A 399 16.85 -2.79 -17.00
N GLY A 400 16.91 -3.95 -16.35
CA GLY A 400 17.94 -4.27 -15.36
C GLY A 400 19.35 -4.29 -15.93
N CYS A 401 20.34 -4.53 -15.06
CA CYS A 401 21.75 -4.50 -15.43
C CYS A 401 22.27 -5.89 -15.84
N GLU A 402 22.81 -6.00 -17.05
CA GLU A 402 23.37 -7.22 -17.63
C GLU A 402 24.65 -7.67 -16.92
N HIS A 403 25.51 -6.70 -16.54
CA HIS A 403 26.73 -6.95 -15.79
C HIS A 403 26.46 -7.43 -14.37
N LEU A 404 25.42 -6.87 -13.73
CA LEU A 404 24.94 -7.35 -12.43
C LEU A 404 24.43 -8.78 -12.52
N TYR A 405 23.64 -9.12 -13.55
CA TYR A 405 23.19 -10.50 -13.76
C TYR A 405 24.36 -11.48 -13.92
N ARG A 406 25.40 -11.11 -14.68
CA ARG A 406 26.63 -11.92 -14.82
C ARG A 406 27.34 -12.12 -13.47
N ALA A 407 27.43 -11.06 -12.67
CA ALA A 407 28.04 -11.13 -11.34
C ALA A 407 27.23 -12.03 -10.40
N VAL A 408 25.90 -11.90 -10.36
CA VAL A 408 25.03 -12.72 -9.52
C VAL A 408 25.08 -14.19 -9.92
N LYS A 409 25.12 -14.49 -11.23
CA LYS A 409 25.28 -15.87 -11.75
C LYS A 409 26.56 -16.55 -11.26
N ARG A 410 27.61 -15.77 -11.03
CA ARG A 410 28.93 -16.21 -10.57
C ARG A 410 29.01 -16.26 -9.04
N ALA A 411 28.50 -15.24 -8.36
CA ALA A 411 28.49 -15.11 -6.90
C ALA A 411 27.50 -16.07 -6.22
N ARG A 412 26.39 -16.38 -6.90
CA ARG A 412 25.31 -17.28 -6.45
C ARG A 412 24.90 -17.05 -4.99
N PRO A 413 24.50 -15.82 -4.63
CA PRO A 413 24.05 -15.53 -3.28
C PRO A 413 22.81 -16.34 -2.94
N ARG A 414 22.53 -16.52 -1.65
CA ARG A 414 21.29 -17.14 -1.19
C ARG A 414 20.09 -16.24 -1.50
N LEU A 415 20.27 -14.94 -1.24
CA LEU A 415 19.25 -13.91 -1.44
C LEU A 415 19.83 -12.71 -2.19
N HIS A 416 19.10 -12.20 -3.18
CA HIS A 416 19.38 -10.92 -3.83
C HIS A 416 18.18 -10.00 -3.69
N VAL A 417 18.33 -8.96 -2.86
CA VAL A 417 17.30 -7.95 -2.61
C VAL A 417 17.59 -6.69 -3.43
N PHE A 418 16.58 -6.19 -4.12
CA PHE A 418 16.66 -4.95 -4.89
C PHE A 418 15.31 -4.25 -5.01
N GLY A 419 15.28 -3.08 -5.64
CA GLY A 419 14.07 -2.29 -5.87
C GLY A 419 14.10 -1.58 -7.21
N HIS A 420 13.82 -0.27 -7.19
CA HIS A 420 13.86 0.67 -8.33
C HIS A 420 12.80 0.45 -9.42
N ILE A 421 12.53 -0.78 -9.83
CA ILE A 421 11.50 -1.10 -10.83
C ILE A 421 10.20 -1.50 -10.12
N HIS A 422 9.29 -0.54 -9.97
CA HIS A 422 8.08 -0.67 -9.12
C HIS A 422 7.10 -1.73 -9.65
N GLU A 423 7.03 -1.89 -10.96
CA GLU A 423 6.21 -2.89 -11.64
C GLU A 423 6.70 -4.33 -11.42
N GLY A 424 7.98 -4.48 -11.06
CA GLY A 424 8.62 -5.76 -10.84
C GLY A 424 8.46 -6.31 -9.43
N HIS A 425 7.71 -5.67 -8.53
CA HIS A 425 7.52 -6.16 -7.16
C HIS A 425 7.13 -7.64 -7.14
N GLY A 426 7.88 -8.44 -6.40
CA GLY A 426 7.74 -9.89 -6.38
C GLY A 426 8.98 -10.61 -5.87
N ALA A 427 8.92 -11.95 -5.79
CA ALA A 427 10.08 -12.77 -5.47
C ALA A 427 10.17 -14.01 -6.39
N VAL A 428 11.30 -14.21 -7.06
CA VAL A 428 11.56 -15.36 -7.95
C VAL A 428 12.64 -16.24 -7.34
N ARG A 429 12.39 -17.54 -7.26
CA ARG A 429 13.44 -18.54 -7.01
C ARG A 429 14.00 -19.02 -8.34
N LYS A 430 15.32 -18.97 -8.51
CA LYS A 430 16.02 -19.39 -9.72
C LYS A 430 16.96 -20.54 -9.44
N GLU A 431 16.90 -21.58 -10.27
CA GLU A 431 17.87 -22.67 -10.28
C GLU A 431 18.92 -22.44 -11.38
N TRP A 432 20.19 -22.42 -11.00
CA TRP A 432 21.29 -22.05 -11.90
C TRP A 432 21.64 -23.11 -12.94
N SER A 433 21.41 -24.40 -12.65
CA SER A 433 21.76 -25.52 -13.53
C SER A 433 20.79 -25.64 -14.71
N SER A 434 19.48 -25.59 -14.43
CA SER A 434 18.40 -25.71 -15.41
C SER A 434 18.03 -24.36 -16.03
N GLY A 435 18.30 -23.26 -15.32
CA GLY A 435 17.81 -21.92 -15.67
C GLY A 435 16.35 -21.70 -15.28
N ASN A 436 15.69 -22.68 -14.66
CA ASN A 436 14.29 -22.61 -14.26
C ASN A 436 14.05 -21.50 -13.24
N GLU A 437 12.91 -20.83 -13.39
CA GLU A 437 12.45 -19.76 -12.50
C GLU A 437 11.05 -20.10 -12.01
N SER A 438 10.85 -20.01 -10.70
CA SER A 438 9.56 -20.18 -10.06
C SER A 438 9.19 -18.91 -9.29
N MET A 439 8.09 -18.28 -9.71
CA MET A 439 7.52 -17.12 -9.05
C MET A 439 6.92 -17.54 -7.69
N ILE A 440 7.36 -16.91 -6.60
CA ILE A 440 6.76 -17.13 -5.29
C ILE A 440 5.34 -16.55 -5.30
N GLN A 441 4.37 -17.35 -4.88
CA GLN A 441 2.97 -16.95 -4.74
C GLN A 441 2.65 -16.90 -3.24
N CYS A 442 2.02 -15.81 -2.80
CA CYS A 442 1.54 -15.66 -1.43
C CYS A 442 0.01 -15.59 -1.44
N ASP A 443 -0.63 -16.17 -0.43
CA ASP A 443 -2.06 -15.98 -0.25
C ASP A 443 -2.36 -14.53 0.13
N LYS A 444 -3.39 -13.95 -0.50
CA LYS A 444 -3.70 -12.54 -0.32
C LYS A 444 -4.28 -12.25 1.07
N GLU A 445 -5.05 -13.16 1.64
CA GLU A 445 -5.66 -12.98 2.95
C GLU A 445 -4.58 -13.05 4.03
N GLU A 446 -3.71 -14.06 3.95
CA GLU A 446 -2.54 -14.22 4.82
C GLU A 446 -1.61 -13.00 4.73
N MET A 447 -1.28 -12.55 3.51
CA MET A 447 -0.44 -11.35 3.31
C MET A 447 -1.02 -10.08 3.96
N LEU A 448 -2.34 -9.92 3.96
CA LEU A 448 -3.00 -8.77 4.59
C LEU A 448 -3.10 -8.89 6.11
N GLU A 449 -3.26 -10.12 6.61
CA GLU A 449 -3.26 -10.46 8.04
C GLU A 449 -1.88 -10.25 8.65
N GLU A 450 -0.87 -10.86 8.04
CA GLU A 450 0.53 -10.83 8.45
C GLU A 450 1.23 -9.53 8.07
N ARG A 451 0.69 -8.74 7.13
CA ARG A 451 1.25 -7.45 6.68
C ARG A 451 2.57 -7.59 5.93
N CYS A 452 2.82 -8.75 5.34
CA CYS A 452 3.96 -9.02 4.49
C CYS A 452 3.66 -10.14 3.50
N ALA A 453 4.42 -10.20 2.41
CA ALA A 453 4.53 -11.40 1.61
C ALA A 453 5.57 -12.31 2.28
N HIS A 454 5.12 -13.42 2.84
CA HIS A 454 5.97 -14.39 3.54
C HIS A 454 6.48 -15.47 2.59
N VAL A 455 7.74 -15.85 2.78
CA VAL A 455 8.34 -17.02 2.14
C VAL A 455 9.38 -17.63 3.06
N ASP A 456 9.19 -18.92 3.35
CA ASP A 456 10.16 -19.71 4.12
C ASP A 456 10.95 -20.63 3.18
N VAL A 457 12.25 -20.34 3.07
CA VAL A 457 13.22 -21.12 2.30
C VAL A 457 14.33 -21.69 3.20
N SER A 458 14.09 -21.73 4.51
CA SER A 458 14.94 -22.40 5.48
C SER A 458 14.80 -23.93 5.44
N GLU A 459 15.69 -24.63 6.14
CA GLU A 459 15.64 -26.08 6.37
C GLU A 459 14.38 -26.54 7.12
N GLU A 460 13.78 -25.66 7.93
CA GLU A 460 12.51 -25.93 8.63
C GLU A 460 11.29 -25.77 7.71
N GLY A 461 11.47 -25.06 6.60
CA GLY A 461 10.43 -24.81 5.60
C GLY A 461 10.11 -26.03 4.73
N GLY A 462 8.94 -26.02 4.11
CA GLY A 462 8.49 -27.11 3.22
C GLY A 462 9.28 -27.24 1.91
N ASN A 463 10.09 -26.23 1.55
CA ASN A 463 10.88 -26.20 0.32
C ASN A 463 12.19 -25.40 0.49
N PRO A 464 13.19 -25.95 1.20
CA PRO A 464 14.44 -25.25 1.52
C PRO A 464 15.21 -24.82 0.27
N LEU A 465 15.91 -23.68 0.34
CA LEU A 465 16.82 -23.22 -0.71
C LEU A 465 18.07 -24.10 -0.78
N ARG A 466 18.53 -24.48 -1.98
CA ARG A 466 19.81 -25.19 -2.18
C ARG A 466 20.96 -24.18 -2.38
N PRO A 467 21.82 -23.92 -1.39
CA PRO A 467 22.85 -22.87 -1.51
C PRO A 467 23.82 -23.15 -2.65
N GLY A 468 24.15 -22.15 -3.46
CA GLY A 468 25.05 -22.29 -4.61
C GLY A 468 24.45 -23.00 -5.83
N ALA A 469 23.28 -23.64 -5.69
CA ALA A 469 22.48 -24.16 -6.81
C ALA A 469 21.30 -23.26 -7.13
N GLU A 470 20.76 -22.56 -6.13
CA GLU A 470 19.61 -21.68 -6.24
C GLU A 470 19.86 -20.32 -5.58
N THR A 471 19.14 -19.31 -6.07
CA THR A 471 19.09 -17.96 -5.49
C THR A 471 17.63 -17.51 -5.43
N LEU A 472 17.23 -16.93 -4.29
CA LEU A 472 15.98 -16.19 -4.17
C LEU A 472 16.23 -14.72 -4.54
N PHE A 473 15.50 -14.21 -5.52
CA PHE A 473 15.52 -12.81 -5.93
C PHE A 473 14.26 -12.13 -5.39
N VAL A 474 14.41 -10.96 -4.77
CA VAL A 474 13.29 -10.19 -4.21
C VAL A 474 13.37 -8.76 -4.72
N ASN A 475 12.40 -8.36 -5.53
CA ASN A 475 12.13 -6.95 -5.79
C ASN A 475 11.21 -6.43 -4.68
N ALA A 476 11.81 -5.71 -3.74
CA ALA A 476 11.20 -5.21 -2.52
C ALA A 476 10.55 -3.82 -2.69
N SER A 477 10.20 -3.41 -3.92
CA SER A 477 9.55 -2.12 -4.14
C SER A 477 8.16 -2.05 -3.50
N VAL A 478 8.06 -1.44 -2.33
CA VAL A 478 6.81 -1.24 -1.57
C VAL A 478 5.91 -0.17 -2.21
N VAL A 479 6.44 0.62 -3.14
CA VAL A 479 5.74 1.69 -3.85
C VAL A 479 5.37 1.28 -5.28
N THR A 480 4.28 1.83 -5.78
CA THR A 480 3.83 1.66 -7.17
C THR A 480 4.39 2.73 -8.10
N VAL A 481 4.17 2.60 -9.41
CA VAL A 481 4.52 3.62 -10.41
C VAL A 481 3.90 4.99 -10.10
N GLN A 482 2.73 5.01 -9.46
CA GLN A 482 2.08 6.24 -8.99
C GLN A 482 2.57 6.68 -7.59
N TYR A 483 3.65 6.10 -7.07
CA TYR A 483 4.26 6.40 -5.76
C TYR A 483 3.32 6.20 -4.56
N HIS A 484 2.34 5.30 -4.70
CA HIS A 484 1.54 4.84 -3.56
C HIS A 484 2.24 3.63 -2.93
N ALA A 485 2.52 3.71 -1.62
CA ALA A 485 3.13 2.64 -0.84
C ALA A 485 2.09 1.54 -0.51
N ILE A 486 1.81 0.66 -1.47
CA ILE A 486 0.76 -0.37 -1.36
C ILE A 486 1.22 -1.81 -1.59
N ASN A 487 2.47 -2.01 -2.02
CA ASN A 487 3.00 -3.36 -2.22
C ASN A 487 3.48 -3.91 -0.88
N ALA A 488 3.20 -5.18 -0.61
CA ALA A 488 3.59 -5.83 0.64
C ALA A 488 5.13 -5.85 0.81
N PRO A 489 5.66 -5.58 2.01
CA PRO A 489 7.05 -5.88 2.30
C PRO A 489 7.25 -7.40 2.29
N TRP A 490 8.46 -7.87 1.99
CA TRP A 490 8.79 -9.30 2.01
C TRP A 490 9.37 -9.70 3.37
N LEU A 491 8.85 -10.79 3.95
CA LEU A 491 9.45 -11.48 5.09
C LEU A 491 10.00 -12.81 4.59
N VAL A 492 11.32 -12.99 4.71
CA VAL A 492 12.04 -14.15 4.19
C VAL A 492 12.68 -14.89 5.35
N GLU A 493 12.34 -16.16 5.52
CA GLU A 493 13.06 -17.07 6.42
C GLU A 493 14.15 -17.80 5.64
N LEU A 494 15.40 -17.68 6.12
CA LEU A 494 16.58 -18.10 5.38
C LEU A 494 17.70 -18.53 6.33
N ASP A 495 18.32 -19.67 6.04
CA ASP A 495 19.50 -20.12 6.78
C ASP A 495 20.78 -19.39 6.36
N LEU A 496 21.54 -19.00 7.38
CA LEU A 496 22.85 -18.34 7.26
C LEU A 496 23.95 -19.23 7.83
N PRO A 497 25.17 -19.18 7.27
CA PRO A 497 26.28 -19.99 7.74
C PRO A 497 26.69 -19.65 9.19
N VAL A 498 27.00 -20.68 9.98
CA VAL A 498 27.54 -20.58 11.35
C VAL A 498 29.06 -20.68 11.28
N VAL A 499 29.78 -19.88 12.07
CA VAL A 499 31.22 -20.09 12.24
C VAL A 499 31.41 -21.26 13.18
N GLU A 500 31.94 -22.37 12.69
CA GLU A 500 32.51 -23.40 13.57
C GLU A 500 33.67 -22.76 14.34
N GLN A 501 33.56 -22.67 15.67
CA GLN A 501 34.71 -22.36 16.50
C GLN A 501 35.68 -23.52 16.32
N ALA A 502 36.80 -23.27 15.65
CA ALA A 502 37.92 -24.19 15.67
C ALA A 502 38.24 -24.49 17.15
N GLN A 503 38.19 -25.77 17.52
CA GLN A 503 38.70 -26.22 18.80
C GLN A 503 40.15 -25.77 18.88
N GLU A 504 40.45 -24.85 19.79
CA GLU A 504 41.83 -24.60 20.22
C GLU A 504 42.31 -25.92 20.84
N GLU A 505 43.10 -26.67 20.06
CA GLU A 505 43.89 -27.78 20.60
C GLU A 505 44.91 -27.19 21.58
N GLU A 506 44.83 -27.68 22.82
CA GLU A 506 45.63 -27.32 24.00
C GLU A 506 47.11 -27.70 23.86
#